data_AF-A0A117KD36-F1
#
_entry.id   AF-A0A117KD36-F1
#
_cell.length_a   1.000
_cell.length_b   1.000
_cell.length_c   1.000
_cell.angle_alpha   90.00
_cell.angle_beta   90.00
_cell.angle_gamma   90.00
#
_symmetry.space_group_name_H-M   'P 1'
#
loop_
_entity.id
_entity.type
_entity.pdbx_description
1 polymer ?
#
loop_
_entity_poly.entity_id
_entity_poly.type
_entity_poly.pdbx_seq_one_letter_code
_entity_poly.pdbx_strand_id
1 'polypeptide(L)'
;MGKVVLFEKKFLEFLHKINCTDFEFYLFGSSLKRKNYHDIDILIIYNNCEVLKEVKAKINLEFASFFPHLICLTFNEEKELQFIKMVGAKKLK
;
A
#
# COMPACT_ATOMS: atom_id res chain seq x y z
N MET A 1 15.54 13.69 -4.77
CA MET A 1 14.91 12.49 -4.19
C MET A 1 13.80 12.04 -5.13
N GLY A 2 13.78 10.77 -5.56
CA GLY A 2 12.73 10.28 -6.47
C GLY A 2 11.36 10.29 -5.81
N LYS A 3 10.28 10.48 -6.59
CA LYS A 3 8.90 10.53 -6.09
C LYS A 3 8.54 9.29 -5.25
N VAL A 4 9.07 8.10 -5.57
CA VAL A 4 8.81 6.84 -4.84
C VAL A 4 9.45 6.90 -3.47
N VAL A 5 10.71 7.35 -3.41
CA VAL A 5 11.47 7.43 -2.16
C VAL A 5 10.81 8.44 -1.21
N LEU A 6 10.29 9.55 -1.74
CA LEU A 6 9.51 10.51 -0.96
C LEU A 6 8.20 9.91 -0.47
N PHE A 7 7.48 9.19 -1.33
CA PHE A 7 6.25 8.49 -0.95
C PHE A 7 6.54 7.47 0.15
N GLU A 8 7.46 6.53 -0.07
CA GLU A 8 7.81 5.46 0.88
C GLU A 8 8.14 6.02 2.25
N LYS A 9 8.99 7.06 2.31
CA LYS A 9 9.35 7.70 3.58
C LYS A 9 8.11 8.24 4.31
N LYS A 10 7.30 9.04 3.62
CA LYS A 10 6.08 9.63 4.21
C LYS A 10 5.06 8.55 4.60
N PHE A 11 4.93 7.52 3.77
CA PHE A 11 3.98 6.44 3.99
C PHE A 11 4.38 5.59 5.20
N LEU A 12 5.66 5.24 5.35
CA LEU A 12 6.15 4.58 6.55
C LEU A 12 5.89 5.41 7.81
N GLU A 13 6.20 6.71 7.79
CA GLU A 13 5.88 7.63 8.90
C GLU A 13 4.39 7.65 9.24
N PHE A 14 3.51 7.62 8.23
CA PHE A 14 2.07 7.49 8.41
C PHE A 14 1.67 6.13 9.02
N LEU A 15 2.22 5.03 8.52
CA LEU A 15 1.95 3.67 9.02
C LEU A 15 2.37 3.49 10.49
N HIS A 16 3.38 4.22 10.95
CA HIS A 16 3.76 4.26 12.37
C HIS A 16 2.72 4.97 13.24
N LYS A 17 1.97 5.94 12.70
CA LYS A 17 0.96 6.71 13.45
C LYS A 17 -0.38 6.00 13.58
N ILE A 18 -0.80 5.24 12.56
CA ILE A 18 -2.16 4.67 12.51
C ILE A 18 -2.37 3.38 13.34
N ASN A 19 -1.33 2.87 14.01
CA ASN A 19 -1.36 1.67 14.88
C ASN A 19 -2.19 0.49 14.34
N CYS A 20 -2.05 0.18 13.05
CA CYS A 20 -2.71 -0.97 12.42
C CYS A 20 -1.77 -2.17 12.42
N THR A 21 -1.81 -2.99 13.47
CA THR A 21 -0.97 -4.20 13.59
C THR A 21 -1.46 -5.37 12.75
N ASP A 22 -2.76 -5.39 12.44
CA ASP A 22 -3.40 -6.50 11.71
C ASP A 22 -3.41 -6.29 10.19
N PHE A 23 -2.52 -5.42 9.72
CA PHE A 23 -2.44 -4.98 8.34
C PHE A 23 -1.01 -5.09 7.86
N GLU A 24 -0.84 -5.63 6.66
CA GLU A 24 0.43 -5.58 5.95
C GLU A 24 0.31 -4.67 4.75
N PHE A 25 1.35 -3.89 4.48
CA PHE A 25 1.36 -2.92 3.40
C PHE A 25 2.50 -3.21 2.43
N TYR A 26 2.17 -3.17 1.15
CA TYR A 26 3.13 -3.42 0.08
C TYR A 26 3.01 -2.36 -1.01
N LEU A 27 4.12 -2.08 -1.68
CA LEU A 27 4.13 -1.38 -2.95
C LEU A 27 4.25 -2.36 -4.10
N PHE A 28 3.60 -2.05 -5.22
CA PHE A 28 3.77 -2.82 -6.45
C PHE A 28 3.64 -1.93 -7.69
N GLY A 29 3.52 -2.56 -8.85
CA GLY A 29 3.20 -1.87 -10.09
C GLY A 29 4.37 -1.09 -10.70
N SER A 30 4.03 -0.09 -11.51
CA SER A 30 5.00 0.64 -12.33
C SER A 30 5.96 1.51 -11.50
N SER A 31 5.52 1.93 -10.31
CA SER A 31 6.30 2.73 -9.36
C SER A 31 7.60 2.05 -8.92
N LEU A 32 7.63 0.71 -8.87
CA LEU A 32 8.84 -0.05 -8.53
C LEU A 32 9.81 -0.22 -9.70
N LYS A 33 9.32 -0.10 -10.95
CA LYS A 33 10.06 -0.51 -12.16
C LYS A 33 10.52 0.67 -13.01
N ARG A 34 9.88 1.85 -12.88
CA ARG A 34 10.11 2.99 -13.77
C ARG A 34 10.39 4.27 -12.97
N LYS A 35 11.21 5.16 -13.55
CA LYS A 35 11.46 6.50 -12.98
C LYS A 35 10.26 7.46 -13.17
N ASN A 36 9.48 7.25 -14.24
CA ASN A 36 8.29 8.03 -14.56
C ASN A 36 7.05 7.12 -14.46
N TYR A 37 6.22 7.39 -13.46
CA TYR A 37 4.95 6.74 -13.21
C TYR A 37 3.99 7.79 -12.65
N HIS A 38 2.69 7.58 -12.88
CA HIS A 38 1.68 8.60 -12.56
C HIS A 38 1.12 8.42 -11.14
N ASP A 39 0.93 7.17 -10.74
CA ASP A 39 0.23 6.67 -9.57
C ASP A 39 1.10 5.74 -8.70
N ILE A 40 0.70 5.57 -7.43
CA ILE A 40 1.35 4.63 -6.52
C ILE A 40 0.40 3.48 -6.22
N ASP A 41 0.73 2.29 -6.69
CA ASP A 41 -0.01 1.07 -6.37
C ASP A 41 0.37 0.54 -4.99
N ILE A 42 -0.63 0.43 -4.11
CA ILE A 42 -0.49 -0.03 -2.73
C ILE A 42 -1.37 -1.25 -2.53
N LEU A 43 -0.78 -2.34 -2.06
CA LEU A 43 -1.50 -3.53 -1.63
C LEU A 43 -1.61 -3.53 -0.11
N ILE A 44 -2.82 -3.76 0.38
CA ILE A 44 -3.16 -3.85 1.80
C ILE A 44 -3.66 -5.26 2.06
N ILE A 45 -2.92 -6.03 2.86
CA ILE A 45 -3.38 -7.31 3.38
C ILE A 45 -4.00 -7.06 4.75
N TYR A 46 -5.23 -7.54 4.99
CA TYR A 46 -5.96 -7.26 6.23
C TYR A 46 -6.70 -8.48 6.76
N ASN A 47 -6.99 -8.46 8.07
CA ASN A 47 -7.85 -9.46 8.73
C ASN A 47 -9.24 -8.91 9.08
N ASN A 48 -9.38 -7.61 9.41
CA ASN A 48 -10.66 -6.99 9.81
C ASN A 48 -11.10 -5.90 8.81
N CYS A 49 -12.34 -5.99 8.33
CA CYS A 49 -12.93 -5.10 7.33
C CYS A 49 -13.35 -3.71 7.87
N GLU A 50 -13.69 -3.57 9.16
CA GLU A 50 -14.20 -2.30 9.69
C GLU A 50 -13.11 -1.23 9.73
N VAL A 51 -11.92 -1.59 10.22
CA VAL A 51 -10.75 -0.70 10.27
C VAL A 51 -10.22 -0.37 8.86
N LEU A 52 -10.38 -1.28 7.90
CA LEU A 52 -9.91 -1.09 6.52
C LEU A 52 -10.54 0.15 5.87
N LYS A 53 -11.84 0.39 6.06
CA LYS A 53 -12.52 1.54 5.47
C LYS A 53 -11.91 2.87 5.94
N GLU A 54 -11.64 2.98 7.24
CA GLU A 54 -11.03 4.17 7.83
C GLU A 54 -9.58 4.36 7.35
N VAL A 55 -8.79 3.29 7.31
CA VAL A 55 -7.40 3.32 6.83
C VAL A 55 -7.34 3.77 5.37
N LYS A 56 -8.19 3.22 4.50
CA LYS A 56 -8.26 3.64 3.08
C LYS A 56 -8.63 5.11 2.93
N ALA A 57 -9.59 5.60 3.71
CA ALA A 57 -9.98 7.01 3.66
C ALA A 57 -8.82 7.93 4.08
N LYS A 58 -8.10 7.58 5.15
CA LYS A 58 -6.91 8.32 5.60
C LYS A 58 -5.80 8.32 4.55
N ILE A 59 -5.51 7.17 3.93
CA ILE A 59 -4.50 7.07 2.88
C ILE A 59 -4.87 7.95 1.68
N ASN A 60 -6.10 7.85 1.19
CA ASN A 60 -6.55 8.64 0.04
C ASN A 60 -6.51 10.15 0.31
N LEU A 61 -6.83 10.58 1.54
CA LEU A 61 -6.78 11.97 1.94
C LEU A 61 -5.33 12.49 2.06
N GLU A 62 -4.49 11.80 2.82
CA GLU A 62 -3.12 12.26 3.13
C GLU A 62 -2.17 12.15 1.93
N PHE A 63 -2.42 11.17 1.04
CA PHE A 63 -1.57 10.88 -0.10
C PHE A 63 -2.21 11.22 -1.46
N ALA A 64 -3.30 12.00 -1.49
CA ALA A 64 -4.02 12.36 -2.73
C ALA A 64 -3.10 12.83 -3.88
N SER A 65 -2.08 13.63 -3.55
CA SER A 65 -1.09 14.15 -4.53
C SER A 65 -0.22 13.08 -5.20
N PHE A 66 -0.17 11.87 -4.63
CA PHE A 66 0.54 10.72 -5.19
C PHE A 66 -0.37 9.81 -6.02
N PHE A 67 -1.68 10.08 -6.07
CA PHE A 67 -2.68 9.25 -6.74
C PHE A 67 -2.57 7.78 -6.31
N PRO A 68 -2.81 7.45 -5.03
CA PRO A 68 -2.68 6.09 -4.54
C PRO A 68 -3.78 5.22 -5.14
N HIS A 69 -3.39 4.07 -5.70
CA HIS A 69 -4.29 3.04 -6.16
C HIS A 69 -4.24 1.87 -5.19
N LEU A 70 -5.35 1.63 -4.48
CA LEU A 70 -5.41 0.68 -3.37
C LEU A 70 -6.04 -0.64 -3.81
N ILE A 71 -5.26 -1.72 -3.75
CA ILE A 71 -5.79 -3.09 -3.77
C ILE A 71 -5.82 -3.60 -2.33
N CYS A 72 -6.92 -4.22 -1.94
CA CYS A 72 -7.09 -4.75 -0.60
C CYS A 72 -7.46 -6.22 -0.72
N LEU A 73 -6.71 -7.09 -0.05
CA LEU A 73 -6.97 -8.52 0.01
C LEU A 73 -6.99 -8.97 1.47
N THR A 74 -7.88 -9.88 1.80
CA THR A 74 -7.77 -10.64 3.04
C THR A 74 -6.55 -11.56 2.97
N PHE A 75 -6.06 -11.99 4.14
CA PHE A 75 -4.98 -12.97 4.21
C PHE A 75 -5.31 -14.26 3.41
N ASN A 76 -6.57 -14.69 3.41
CA ASN A 76 -7.00 -15.87 2.66
C ASN A 76 -7.01 -15.64 1.15
N GLU A 77 -7.49 -14.49 0.68
CA GLU A 77 -7.46 -14.13 -0.74
C GLU A 77 -6.03 -14.07 -1.27
N GLU A 78 -5.09 -13.48 -0.51
CA GLU A 78 -3.67 -13.50 -0.88
C GLU A 78 -3.11 -14.92 -0.95
N LYS A 79 -3.47 -15.80 -0.01
CA LYS A 79 -3.03 -17.20 -0.01
C LYS A 79 -3.49 -17.94 -1.28
N GLU A 80 -4.69 -17.67 -1.76
CA GLU A 80 -5.24 -18.27 -2.97
C GLU A 80 -4.66 -17.66 -4.25
N LEU A 81 -4.60 -16.34 -4.33
CA LEU A 81 -4.18 -15.60 -5.53
C LEU A 81 -2.66 -15.56 -5.70
N GLN A 82 -1.91 -15.66 -4.61
CA GLN A 82 -0.45 -15.47 -4.58
C GLN A 82 -0.04 -14.13 -5.23
N PHE A 83 -0.82 -13.07 -5.00
CA PHE A 83 -0.71 -11.82 -5.73
C PHE A 83 0.62 -11.13 -5.45
N ILE A 84 1.10 -11.12 -4.20
CA ILE A 84 2.41 -10.56 -3.81
C ILE A 84 3.52 -11.14 -4.69
N LYS A 85 3.52 -12.47 -4.86
CA LYS A 85 4.51 -13.19 -5.68
C LYS A 85 4.34 -12.86 -7.16
N MET A 86 3.11 -12.84 -7.66
CA MET A 86 2.81 -12.59 -9.07
C MET A 86 3.28 -11.20 -9.52
N VAL A 87 3.05 -10.16 -8.72
CA VAL A 87 3.41 -8.79 -9.09
C VAL A 87 4.81 -8.36 -8.63
N GLY A 88 5.47 -9.18 -7.81
CA GLY A 88 6.76 -8.85 -7.20
C GLY A 88 6.65 -7.67 -6.24
N ALA A 89 5.65 -7.71 -5.36
CA ALA A 89 5.36 -6.61 -4.44
C ALA A 89 6.48 -6.46 -3.38
N LYS A 90 6.79 -5.20 -3.02
CA LYS A 90 7.75 -4.84 -1.99
C LYS A 90 7.03 -4.58 -0.67
N LYS A 91 7.33 -5.36 0.37
CA LYS A 91 6.78 -5.14 1.72
C LYS A 91 7.29 -3.83 2.31
N LEU A 92 6.40 -3.08 2.95
CA LEU A 92 6.69 -1.88 3.71
C LEU A 92 6.54 -2.09 5.23
N LYS A 93 5.45 -2.75 5.64
CA LYS A 93 5.13 -3.06 7.04
C LYS A 93 4.35 -4.37 7.11
#